data_AF-A0A2V8TZ38-F1
#
_entry.id   AF-A0A2V8TZ38-F1
#
_cell.length_a   1.000
_cell.length_b   1.000
_cell.length_c   1.000
_cell.angle_alpha   90.00
_cell.angle_beta   90.00
_cell.angle_gamma   90.00
#
_symmetry.space_group_name_H-M   'P 1'
#
loop_
_entity.id
_entity.type
_entity.pdbx_description
1 polymer ?
#
loop_
_entity_poly.entity_id
_entity_poly.type
_entity_poly.pdbx_seq_one_letter_code
_entity_poly.pdbx_strand_id
1 'polypeptide(L)' 'FAYVLEGEIVSQVGDGPETTYSAGQMFMETPNQLHGVSRNASSTKPAKLLALLLAEKGKQLTTPA' A
#
# COMPACT_ATOMS: atom_id res chain seq x y z
N PHE A 1 -4.12 3.28 -5.94
CA PHE A 1 -3.32 2.18 -6.55
C PHE A 1 -1.94 2.20 -5.95
N ALA A 2 -1.33 1.04 -5.72
CA ALA A 2 0.03 0.94 -5.19
C ALA A 2 0.85 -0.06 -6.01
N TYR A 3 2.11 0.28 -6.29
CA TYR A 3 3.03 -0.53 -7.11
C TYR A 3 4.38 -0.65 -6.41
N VAL A 4 4.92 -1.86 -6.30
CA VAL A 4 6.22 -2.10 -5.66
C VAL A 4 7.33 -1.88 -6.67
N LEU A 5 8.13 -0.84 -6.44
CA LEU A 5 9.27 -0.48 -7.29
C LEU A 5 10.53 -1.27 -6.92
N GLU A 6 10.69 -1.62 -5.64
CA GLU A 6 11.88 -2.30 -5.12
C GLU A 6 11.51 -3.10 -3.85
N GLY A 7 12.17 -4.24 -3.63
CA GLY A 7 11.98 -5.04 -2.42
C GLY A 7 10.61 -5.71 -2.34
N GLU A 8 10.11 -5.86 -1.11
CA GLU A 8 8.86 -6.55 -0.80
C GLU A 8 8.07 -5.79 0.27
N ILE A 9 6.76 -5.65 0.07
CA ILE A 9 5.86 -4.94 0.97
C ILE A 9 4.76 -5.89 1.43
N VAL A 10 4.58 -6.01 2.75
CA VAL A 10 3.38 -6.63 3.31
C VAL A 10 2.30 -5.56 3.38
N SER A 11 1.15 -5.84 2.77
CA SER A 11 -0.01 -4.94 2.71
C SER A 11 -1.28 -5.64 3.15
N GLN A 12 -2.16 -4.91 3.83
CA GLN A 12 -3.53 -5.33 4.14
C GLN A 12 -4.50 -4.20 3.82
N VAL A 13 -5.46 -4.49 2.94
CA VAL A 13 -6.48 -3.54 2.48
C VAL A 13 -7.86 -4.06 2.86
N GLY A 14 -8.61 -3.25 3.61
CA GLY A 14 -9.90 -3.63 4.19
C GLY A 14 -9.77 -4.89 5.05
N ASP A 15 -10.76 -5.77 4.93
CA ASP A 15 -10.78 -7.07 5.62
C ASP A 15 -10.06 -8.19 4.85
N GLY A 16 -9.28 -7.82 3.82
CA GLY A 16 -8.46 -8.77 3.08
C GLY A 16 -7.31 -9.35 3.93
N PRO A 17 -6.70 -10.46 3.48
CA PRO A 17 -5.54 -11.02 4.17
C PRO A 17 -4.31 -10.11 4.01
N GLU A 18 -3.40 -10.14 5.00
CA GLU A 18 -2.05 -9.63 4.80
C GLU A 18 -1.40 -10.36 3.62
N THR A 19 -0.96 -9.61 2.61
CA THR A 19 -0.36 -10.13 1.39
C THR A 19 0.99 -9.48 1.15
N THR A 20 2.01 -10.29 0.84
CA THR A 20 3.33 -9.79 0.44
C THR A 20 3.35 -9.57 -1.07
N TYR A 21 3.70 -8.34 -1.46
CA TYR A 21 3.90 -7.94 -2.86
C TYR A 21 5.39 -7.68 -3.10
N SER A 22 5.95 -8.33 -4.11
CA SER A 22 7.33 -8.14 -4.57
C SER A 22 7.40 -7.10 -5.70
N ALA A 23 8.61 -6.61 -5.98
CA ALA A 23 8.86 -5.66 -7.07
C ALA A 23 8.21 -6.10 -8.39
N GLY A 24 7.50 -5.18 -9.03
CA GLY A 24 6.71 -5.46 -10.24
C GLY A 24 5.22 -5.68 -9.99
N GLN A 25 4.83 -6.04 -8.77
CA GLN A 25 3.44 -6.30 -8.41
C GLN A 25 2.71 -5.03 -7.95
N MET A 26 1.38 -5.10 -8.00
CA MET A 26 0.50 -4.01 -7.61
C MET A 26 -0.71 -4.49 -6.83
N PHE A 27 -1.29 -3.56 -6.07
CA PHE A 27 -2.59 -3.73 -5.43
C PHE A 27 -3.42 -2.45 -5.50
N MET A 28 -4.71 -2.60 -5.27
CA MET A 28 -5.68 -1.51 -5.37
C MET A 28 -6.44 -1.38 -4.06
N GLU A 29 -6.63 -0.13 -3.65
CA GLU A 29 -7.49 0.27 -2.55
C GLU A 29 -8.68 1.00 -3.16
N THR A 30 -9.89 0.54 -2.84
CA THR A 30 -11.10 1.25 -3.19
C THR A 30 -11.44 2.28 -2.11
N PRO A 31 -12.23 3.32 -2.42
CA PRO A 31 -12.61 4.32 -1.43
C PRO A 31 -13.21 3.69 -0.17
N ASN A 32 -12.89 4.26 0.99
CA ASN A 32 -13.33 3.83 2.32
C ASN A 32 -12.78 2.48 2.82
N GLN A 33 -11.81 1.86 2.13
CA GLN A 33 -11.08 0.73 2.69
C GLN A 33 -9.92 1.21 3.56
N LEU A 34 -9.82 0.66 4.76
CA LEU A 34 -8.67 0.90 5.63
C LEU A 34 -7.45 0.15 5.10
N HIS A 35 -6.35 0.85 4.85
CA HIS A 35 -5.05 0.24 4.60
C HIS A 35 -4.34 0.01 5.94
N GLY A 36 -4.72 -1.07 6.62
CA GLY A 36 -4.34 -1.33 8.02
C GLY A 36 -2.87 -1.73 8.20
N VAL A 37 -2.25 -2.29 7.16
CA VAL A 37 -0.86 -2.74 7.20
C VAL A 37 -0.13 -2.25 5.96
N SER A 38 0.98 -1.55 6.16
CA SER A 38 1.91 -1.22 5.09
C SER A 38 3.33 -1.22 5.67
N ARG A 39 4.07 -2.32 5.45
CA ARG A 39 5.42 -2.45 6.01
C ARG A 39 6.37 -3.14 5.05
N ASN A 40 7.65 -2.81 5.19
CA ASN A 40 8.71 -3.56 4.53
C ASN A 40 8.70 -5.01 5.06
N ALA A 41 8.69 -5.99 4.14
CA ALA A 41 8.76 -7.40 4.52
C ALA A 41 10.15 -7.79 5.04
N SER A 42 11.19 -7.03 4.71
CA SER A 42 12.55 -7.26 5.16
C SER A 42 12.96 -6.33 6.30
N SER A 43 13.70 -6.87 7.26
CA SER A 43 14.39 -6.10 8.31
C SER A 43 15.76 -5.57 7.88
N THR A 44 16.30 -6.02 6.74
CA THR A 44 17.69 -5.74 6.33
C THR A 44 17.81 -5.16 4.92
N LYS A 45 16.81 -5.37 4.05
CA LYS A 45 16.80 -4.89 2.67
C LYS A 45 15.80 -3.73 2.52
N PRO A 46 16.10 -2.70 1.72
CA PRO A 46 15.14 -1.63 1.45
C PRO A 46 13.96 -2.13 0.59
N ALA A 47 12.86 -1.40 0.66
CA ALA A 47 11.72 -1.54 -0.24
C ALA A 47 11.21 -0.15 -0.67
N LYS A 48 10.63 -0.05 -1.87
CA LYS A 48 10.05 1.19 -2.40
C LYS A 48 8.65 0.92 -2.93
N LEU A 49 7.68 1.69 -2.44
CA LEU A 49 6.29 1.65 -2.88
C LEU A 49 5.93 2.97 -3.56
N LEU A 50 5.35 2.89 -4.76
CA LEU A 50 4.71 4.03 -5.42
C LEU A 50 3.21 3.99 -5.14
N ALA A 51 2.72 4.95 -4.35
CA ALA A 51 1.30 5.15 -4.12
C ALA A 51 0.76 6.24 -5.06
N LEU A 52 -0.27 5.89 -5.85
CA LEU A 52 -1.01 6.79 -6.72
C LEU A 52 -2.43 6.96 -6.16
N LEU A 53 -2.72 8.17 -5.69
CA LEU A 53 -4.02 8.56 -5.16
C LEU A 53 -4.73 9.46 -6.17
N LEU A 54 -5.89 9.00 -6.64
CA LEU A 54 -6.76 9.77 -7.51
C LEU A 54 -7.92 10.26 -6.65
N ALA A 55 -7.99 11.58 -6.46
CA ALA A 55 -8.99 12.19 -5.60
C ALA A 55 -9.36 13.59 -6.11
N GLU A 56 -10.52 14.08 -5.67
CA GLU A 56 -10.93 15.46 -5.92
C GLU A 56 -9.96 16.44 -5.23
N LYS A 57 -9.78 17.60 -5.86
CA LYS A 57 -8.91 18.66 -5.33
C LYS A 57 -9.40 19.10 -3.94
N GLY A 58 -8.48 19.15 -2.97
CA GLY A 58 -8.76 19.62 -1.61
C GLY A 58 -9.36 18.59 -0.67
N LYS A 59 -9.54 17.33 -1.09
CA LYS A 59 -9.98 16.26 -0.19
C LYS A 59 -8.85 15.75 0.70
N GLN A 60 -9.20 15.36 1.91
CA GLN A 60 -8.32 14.59 2.77
C GLN A 60 -8.12 13.19 2.18
N LEU A 61 -6.86 12.78 2.02
CA LEU A 61 -6.51 11.52 1.37
C LEU A 61 -6.30 10.36 2.35
N THR A 62 -5.94 10.67 3.59
CA THR A 62 -5.62 9.69 4.63
C THR A 62 -6.14 10.13 5.99
N THR A 63 -6.43 9.14 6.82
CA THR A 63 -6.72 9.30 8.25
C THR A 63 -5.77 8.40 9.04
N PRO A 64 -5.43 8.74 10.29
CA PRO A 64 -4.78 7.79 11.19
C PRO A 64 -5.59 6.50 11.30
N ALA A 65 -4.89 5.39 11.51
CA ALA A 65 -5.50 4.13 11.92
C ALA A 65 -5.96 4.21 13.38
#